data_AF-A0A1G2CFR5-F1
#
_entry.id   AF-A0A1G2CFR5-F1
#
_cell.length_a   1.000
_cell.length_b   1.000
_cell.length_c   1.000
_cell.angle_alpha   90.00
_cell.angle_beta   90.00
_cell.angle_gamma   90.00
#
_symmetry.space_group_name_H-M   'P 1'
#
loop_
_entity.id
_entity.type
_entity.pdbx_description
1 polymer ?
#
loop_
_entity_poly.entity_id
_entity_poly.type
_entity_poly.pdbx_seq_one_letter_code
_entity_poly.pdbx_strand_id
1 'polypeptide(L)'
;MELSIVILFIVVGLFLEIKHRVHLYHSWRERFFVSFGCFIFLIGWELINHFYFDAWYYPGTGIIGVFWFGLPLELYLFFFTAPYFSFVVYELIHREVDKN
;
A
#
# COMPACT_ATOMS: atom_id res chain seq x y z
N MET A 1 -3.63 -15.11 4.17
CA MET A 1 -3.83 -14.71 2.76
C MET A 1 -3.42 -13.27 2.50
N GLU A 2 -3.84 -12.29 3.31
CA GLU A 2 -3.51 -10.87 3.13
C GLU A 2 -2.02 -10.55 3.39
N LEU A 3 -1.41 -11.09 4.45
CA LEU A 3 0.02 -10.87 4.74
C LEU A 3 0.93 -11.34 3.60
N SER A 4 0.62 -12.48 2.98
CA SER A 4 1.37 -12.99 1.83
C SER A 4 1.27 -12.06 0.61
N ILE A 5 0.13 -11.37 0.44
CA ILE A 5 -0.05 -10.37 -0.63
C ILE A 5 0.77 -9.12 -0.32
N VAL A 6 0.77 -8.65 0.93
CA VAL A 6 1.62 -7.52 1.35
C VAL A 6 3.10 -7.82 1.13
N ILE A 7 3.56 -9.00 1.56
CA ILE A 7 4.93 -9.45 1.34
C ILE A 7 5.23 -9.51 -0.16
N LEU A 8 4.32 -10.05 -0.96
CA LEU A 8 4.46 -10.11 -2.41
C LEU A 8 4.60 -8.69 -3.01
N PHE A 9 3.77 -7.74 -2.61
CA PHE A 9 3.84 -6.35 -3.09
C PHE A 9 5.17 -5.67 -2.72
N ILE A 10 5.65 -5.87 -1.49
CA ILE A 10 6.95 -5.35 -1.06
C ILE A 10 8.08 -5.99 -1.88
N VAL A 11 8.12 -7.33 -1.94
CA VAL A 11 9.21 -8.06 -2.60
C VAL A 11 9.26 -7.76 -4.09
N VAL A 12 8.11 -7.83 -4.77
CA VAL A 12 8.03 -7.55 -6.21
C VAL A 12 8.28 -6.07 -6.50
N GLY A 13 7.72 -5.16 -5.71
CA GLY A 13 7.94 -3.73 -5.85
C GLY A 13 9.42 -3.36 -5.71
N LEU A 14 10.08 -3.85 -4.66
CA LEU A 14 11.52 -3.64 -4.44
C LEU A 14 12.35 -4.27 -5.56
N PHE A 15 12.02 -5.50 -5.98
CA PHE A 15 12.74 -6.17 -7.07
C PHE A 15 12.64 -5.37 -8.38
N LEU A 16 11.45 -4.92 -8.75
CA LEU A 16 11.23 -4.10 -9.94
C LEU A 16 11.97 -2.77 -9.86
N GLU A 17 11.91 -2.11 -8.71
CA GLU A 17 12.63 -0.86 -8.47
C GLU A 17 14.15 -1.04 -8.65
N ILE A 18 14.74 -2.04 -8.01
CA ILE A 18 16.18 -2.32 -8.10
C ILE A 18 16.57 -2.64 -9.55
N LYS A 19 15.79 -3.49 -10.22
CA LYS A 19 16.09 -3.97 -11.57
C LYS A 19 15.94 -2.89 -12.63
N HIS A 20 14.87 -2.10 -12.57
CA HIS A 20 14.53 -1.12 -13.61
C HIS A 20 14.88 0.33 -13.23
N ARG A 21 15.47 0.54 -12.03
CA ARG A 21 15.82 1.87 -11.48
C ARG A 21 14.69 2.89 -11.66
N VAL A 22 13.51 2.45 -11.24
CA VAL A 22 12.24 3.16 -11.41
C VAL A 22 12.18 4.33 -10.44
N HIS A 23 12.31 5.56 -10.96
CA HIS A 23 12.25 6.79 -10.18
C HIS A 23 11.05 7.61 -10.65
N LEU A 24 9.86 7.29 -10.14
CA LEU A 24 8.67 8.15 -10.37
C LEU A 24 8.84 9.51 -9.68
N TYR A 25 9.48 9.51 -8.51
CA TYR A 25 9.71 10.70 -7.70
C TYR A 25 11.16 11.17 -7.80
N HIS A 26 11.37 12.48 -7.68
CA HIS A 26 12.71 13.06 -7.73
C HIS A 26 13.54 12.71 -6.50
N SER A 27 12.88 12.36 -5.38
CA SER A 27 13.56 11.98 -4.15
C SER A 27 12.82 10.88 -3.37
N TRP A 28 13.57 10.12 -2.57
CA TRP A 28 13.00 9.12 -1.66
C TRP A 28 12.08 9.74 -0.60
N ARG A 29 12.34 11.00 -0.21
CA ARG A 29 11.50 11.75 0.74
C ARG A 29 10.12 12.01 0.17
N GLU A 30 10.06 12.50 -1.06
CA GLU A 30 8.79 12.77 -1.76
C GLU A 30 7.95 11.50 -1.88
N ARG A 31 8.57 10.38 -2.27
CA ARG A 31 7.90 9.08 -2.32
C ARG A 31 7.32 8.68 -0.97
N PHE A 32 8.10 8.83 0.10
CA PHE A 32 7.63 8.53 1.45
C PHE A 32 6.44 9.43 1.83
N PHE A 33 6.53 10.73 1.58
CA PHE A 33 5.44 11.66 1.88
C PHE A 33 4.15 11.36 1.10
N VAL A 34 4.26 11.03 -0.19
CA VAL A 34 3.08 10.66 -0.99
C VAL A 34 2.48 9.35 -0.52
N SER A 35 3.30 8.32 -0.32
CA SER A 35 2.84 7.02 0.18
C SER A 35 2.20 7.14 1.58
N PHE A 36 2.79 7.97 2.44
CA PHE A 36 2.28 8.26 3.77
C PHE A 36 0.98 9.08 3.73
N GLY A 37 0.87 10.03 2.80
CA GLY A 37 -0.37 10.78 2.56
C GLY A 37 -1.51 9.87 2.09
N CYS A 38 -1.24 8.99 1.13
CA CYS A 38 -2.18 7.95 0.71
C CYS A 38 -2.58 7.05 1.87
N PHE A 39 -1.61 6.63 2.68
CA PHE A 39 -1.86 5.81 3.86
C PHE A 39 -2.79 6.51 4.86
N ILE A 40 -2.52 7.77 5.23
CA ILE A 40 -3.37 8.55 6.13
C ILE A 40 -4.79 8.68 5.57
N PHE A 41 -4.91 8.98 4.28
CA PHE A 41 -6.22 9.13 3.63
C PHE A 41 -7.02 7.82 3.65
N LEU A 42 -6.41 6.71 3.22
CA LEU A 42 -7.05 5.40 3.14
C LEU A 42 -7.42 4.86 4.52
N ILE A 43 -6.53 4.98 5.50
CA ILE A 43 -6.81 4.51 6.85
C ILE A 43 -7.82 5.40 7.55
N GLY A 44 -7.78 6.71 7.33
CA GLY A 44 -8.78 7.65 7.85
C GLY A 44 -10.16 7.32 7.29
N TRP A 45 -10.25 7.05 5.99
CA TRP A 45 -11.48 6.59 5.36
C TRP A 45 -11.99 5.28 5.97
N GLU A 46 -11.12 4.30 6.17
CA GLU A 46 -11.52 3.02 6.78
C GLU A 46 -11.97 3.16 8.23
N LEU A 47 -11.27 3.95 9.04
CA LEU A 47 -11.69 4.22 10.41
C LEU A 47 -13.05 4.91 10.45
N ILE A 48 -13.31 5.85 9.55
CA ILE A 48 -14.62 6.49 9.46
C ILE A 48 -15.71 5.46 9.12
N ASN A 49 -15.47 4.59 8.14
CA ASN A 49 -16.44 3.56 7.76
C ASN A 49 -16.69 2.54 8.87
N HIS A 50 -15.64 2.16 9.58
CA HIS A 50 -15.72 1.21 10.69
C HIS A 50 -16.49 1.80 11.89
N PHE A 51 -16.24 3.06 12.27
CA PHE A 51 -16.84 3.64 13.48
C PHE A 51 -18.18 4.33 13.27
N TYR A 52 -18.45 4.89 12.09
CA TYR A 52 -19.63 5.75 11.88
C TYR A 52 -20.67 5.13 10.95
N PHE A 53 -20.25 4.25 10.04
CA PHE A 53 -21.14 3.70 9.02
C PHE A 53 -21.40 2.20 9.20
N ASP A 54 -20.68 1.53 10.12
CA ASP A 54 -20.68 0.07 10.28
C ASP A 54 -20.58 -0.68 8.93
N ALA A 55 -19.91 -0.06 7.95
CA ALA A 55 -19.86 -0.57 6.59
C ALA A 55 -18.98 -1.82 6.49
N TRP A 56 -18.03 -1.96 7.41
CA TRP A 56 -17.05 -3.03 7.41
C TRP A 56 -17.01 -3.72 8.76
N TYR A 57 -17.46 -4.98 8.74
CA TYR A 57 -17.24 -5.92 9.82
C TYR A 57 -16.02 -6.77 9.49
N TYR A 58 -15.08 -6.88 10.43
CA TYR A 58 -13.89 -7.70 10.31
C TYR A 58 -14.05 -8.95 11.20
N PRO A 59 -14.89 -9.94 10.82
CA PRO A 59 -15.14 -11.12 11.63
C PRO A 59 -13.90 -12.02 11.63
N GLY A 60 -13.17 -12.03 12.74
CA GLY A 60 -12.03 -12.92 12.95
C GLY A 60 -10.91 -12.24 13.72
N THR A 61 -9.83 -12.97 13.98
CA THR A 61 -8.66 -12.41 14.67
C THR A 61 -7.73 -11.66 13.72
N GLY A 62 -7.96 -11.67 12.41
CA GLY A 62 -6.92 -11.37 11.43
C GLY A 62 -5.87 -12.51 11.40
N ILE A 63 -4.90 -12.40 10.49
CA ILE A 63 -3.84 -13.40 10.29
C ILE A 63 -2.76 -13.27 11.37
N ILE A 64 -2.41 -12.03 11.73
CA ILE A 64 -1.46 -11.68 12.79
C ILE A 64 -2.16 -11.72 14.16
N GLY A 65 -3.50 -11.67 14.21
CA GLY A 65 -4.21 -11.67 15.49
C GLY A 65 -4.33 -10.29 16.12
N VAL A 66 -3.76 -9.25 15.51
CA VAL A 66 -3.53 -7.94 16.13
C VAL A 66 -4.41 -6.89 15.49
N PHE A 67 -5.25 -6.28 16.32
CA PHE A 67 -6.05 -5.12 15.96
C PHE A 67 -5.41 -3.85 16.50
N TRP A 68 -5.41 -2.81 15.68
CA TRP A 68 -5.04 -1.47 16.06
C TRP A 68 -6.21 -0.55 15.71
N PHE A 69 -6.70 0.25 16.66
CA PHE A 69 -7.93 1.06 16.49
C PHE A 69 -9.12 0.33 15.85
N GLY A 70 -9.36 -0.94 16.19
CA GLY A 70 -10.48 -1.72 15.66
C GLY A 70 -10.27 -2.32 14.27
N LEU A 71 -9.16 -1.98 13.60
CA LEU A 71 -8.81 -2.51 12.28
C LEU A 71 -7.65 -3.54 12.37
N PRO A 72 -7.63 -4.56 11.51
CA PRO A 72 -6.51 -5.52 11.45
C PRO A 72 -5.20 -4.82 11.04
N LEU A 73 -4.08 -5.15 11.70
CA LEU A 73 -2.76 -4.56 11.41
C LEU A 73 -2.33 -4.77 9.94
N GLU A 74 -2.76 -5.86 9.32
CA GLU A 74 -2.53 -6.20 7.92
C GLU A 74 -3.07 -5.15 6.97
N LEU A 75 -4.22 -4.56 7.30
CA LEU A 75 -4.87 -3.52 6.49
C LEU A 75 -4.02 -2.24 6.47
N TYR A 76 -3.42 -1.88 7.62
CA TYR A 76 -2.48 -0.77 7.70
C TYR A 76 -1.25 -1.01 6.81
N LEU A 77 -0.67 -2.21 6.89
CA LEU A 77 0.48 -2.58 6.06
C LEU A 77 0.13 -2.58 4.57
N PHE A 78 -1.07 -3.06 4.22
CA PHE A 78 -1.57 -3.04 2.86
C PHE A 78 -1.71 -1.62 2.32
N PHE A 79 -2.37 -0.71 3.05
CA PHE A 79 -2.53 0.68 2.60
C PHE A 79 -1.23 1.47 2.57
N PHE A 80 -0.20 1.03 3.27
CA PHE A 80 1.12 1.63 3.14
C PHE A 80 1.88 1.13 1.90
N THR A 81 1.77 -0.17 1.61
CA THR A 81 2.59 -0.85 0.58
C THR A 81 1.97 -0.84 -0.81
N ALA A 82 0.64 -0.92 -0.91
CA ALA A 82 -0.07 -0.94 -2.18
C ALA A 82 0.09 0.35 -3.00
N PRO A 83 0.05 1.57 -2.43
CA PRO A 83 0.34 2.80 -3.17
C PRO A 83 1.77 2.80 -3.73
N TYR A 84 2.75 2.43 -2.90
CA TYR A 84 4.15 2.31 -3.32
C TYR A 84 4.30 1.36 -4.52
N PHE A 85 3.73 0.15 -4.43
CA PHE A 85 3.78 -0.83 -5.51
C PHE A 85 3.12 -0.30 -6.79
N SER A 86 1.95 0.31 -6.67
CA SER A 86 1.21 0.89 -7.81
C SER A 86 2.04 1.95 -8.54
N PHE A 87 2.75 2.81 -7.81
CA PHE A 87 3.63 3.83 -8.41
C PHE A 87 4.83 3.22 -9.14
N VAL A 88 5.43 2.15 -8.60
CA VAL A 88 6.53 1.44 -9.28
C VAL A 88 6.02 0.81 -10.59
N VAL A 89 4.87 0.16 -10.56
CA VAL A 89 4.27 -0.46 -11.75
C VAL A 89 3.87 0.60 -12.78
N TYR A 90 3.26 1.70 -12.34
CA TYR A 90 2.85 2.80 -13.21
C TYR A 90 4.04 3.36 -14.01
N GLU A 91 5.13 3.72 -13.33
CA GLU A 91 6.33 4.25 -14.00
C GLU A 91 6.96 3.23 -14.95
N LEU A 92 6.93 1.94 -14.59
CA LEU A 92 7.44 0.88 -15.44
C LEU A 92 6.60 0.74 -16.72
N ILE A 93 5.27 0.77 -16.62
CA ILE A 93 4.37 0.74 -17.77
C ILE A 93 4.58 1.99 -18.63
N HIS A 94 4.61 3.17 -18.02
CA HIS A 94 4.79 4.44 -18.74
C HIS A 94 6.09 4.45 -19.57
N ARG A 95 7.20 3.98 -18.99
CA ARG A 95 8.48 3.85 -19.71
C ARG A 95 8.44 2.88 -20.87
N GLU A 96 7.67 1.80 -20.78
CA GLU A 96 7.57 0.81 -21.87
C GLU A 96 6.59 1.28 -22.96
N VAL A 97 5.58 2.07 -22.61
CA VAL A 97 4.69 2.72 -23.58
C VAL A 97 5.42 3.83 -24.33
N ASP A 98 6.14 4.70 -23.63
CA ASP A 98 6.83 5.87 -24.23
C ASP A 98 8.05 5.50 -25.10
N LYS A 99 8.60 4.29 -24.95
CA LYS A 99 9.70 3.79 -25.78
C LYS A 99 9.26 3.24 -27.15
N ASN A 100 7.95 3.02 -27.34
CA ASN A 100 7.37 2.58 -28.62
C ASN A 100 6.73 3.76 -29.35
#